data_AF-D5RGG9-F1
#
_entry.id   AF-D5RGG9-F1
#
_cell.length_a   1.000
_cell.length_b   1.000
_cell.length_c   1.000
_cell.angle_alpha   90.00
_cell.angle_beta   90.00
_cell.angle_gamma   90.00
#
_symmetry.space_group_name_H-M   'P 1'
#
loop_
_entity.id
_entity.type
_entity.pdbx_description
1 polymer ?
#
loop_
_entity_poly.entity_id
_entity_poly.type
_entity_poly.pdbx_seq_one_letter_code
_entity_poly.pdbx_strand_id
1 'polypeptide(L)'
;MARSPEPPCAVCSRPARGFGWFDPAPRKKPRPSVSFCCIACQGFWSRLAGRSSAMVDLTEQEKAAMRAAMRRVAETMAEIGWGTRFQELSEAQVLTLIEVAVGGFQEAMQAIARQDMAAEVPF
;
A
#
# COMPACT_ATOMS: atom_id res chain seq x y z
N MET A 1 5.58 -16.65 -40.24
CA MET A 1 4.77 -16.08 -39.14
C MET A 1 5.72 -15.40 -38.16
N ALA A 2 5.77 -14.08 -38.16
CA ALA A 2 6.60 -13.33 -37.21
C ALA A 2 6.04 -13.54 -35.80
N ARG A 3 6.86 -14.03 -34.86
CA ARG A 3 6.46 -14.10 -33.45
C ARG A 3 6.23 -12.67 -32.98
N SER A 4 5.03 -12.35 -32.50
CA SER A 4 4.79 -11.11 -31.77
C SER A 4 5.85 -10.98 -30.67
N PRO A 5 6.44 -9.78 -30.45
CA PRO A 5 7.44 -9.61 -29.41
C PRO A 5 6.83 -10.04 -28.09
N GLU A 6 7.46 -11.00 -27.41
CA GLU A 6 7.00 -11.45 -26.10
C GLU A 6 6.99 -10.22 -25.17
N PRO A 7 5.87 -9.94 -24.47
CA PRO A 7 5.81 -8.80 -23.58
C PRO A 7 6.91 -8.92 -22.52
N PRO A 8 7.57 -7.81 -22.15
CA PRO A 8 8.64 -7.83 -21.16
C PRO A 8 8.12 -8.32 -19.82
N CYS A 9 9.00 -8.87 -18.99
CA CYS A 9 8.67 -9.30 -17.64
C CYS A 9 8.02 -8.15 -16.85
N ALA A 10 6.83 -8.37 -16.31
CA ALA A 10 6.09 -7.34 -15.57
C ALA A 10 6.78 -6.89 -14.26
N VAL A 11 7.83 -7.60 -13.81
CA VAL A 11 8.59 -7.30 -12.58
C VAL A 11 9.93 -6.63 -12.88
N CYS A 12 10.69 -7.14 -13.84
CA CYS A 12 12.09 -6.74 -14.05
C CYS A 12 12.41 -6.31 -15.49
N SER A 13 11.40 -6.22 -16.36
CA SER A 13 11.50 -5.78 -17.76
C SER A 13 12.43 -6.60 -18.68
N ARG A 14 13.03 -7.69 -18.18
CA ARG A 14 13.79 -8.65 -19.01
C ARG A 14 12.86 -9.35 -20.01
N PRO A 15 13.38 -9.88 -21.13
CA PRO A 15 12.59 -10.72 -22.04
C PRO A 15 11.90 -11.84 -21.27
N ALA A 16 10.60 -12.02 -21.52
CA ALA A 16 9.85 -13.11 -20.94
C ALA A 16 10.43 -14.46 -21.42
N ARG A 17 10.15 -15.51 -20.63
CA ARG A 17 10.63 -16.88 -20.91
C ARG A 17 9.54 -17.89 -20.66
N GLY A 18 8.32 -17.61 -21.13
CA GLY A 18 7.19 -18.52 -21.08
C GLY A 18 6.45 -18.64 -19.74
N PHE A 19 6.82 -17.89 -18.70
CA PHE A 19 6.06 -17.82 -17.45
C PHE A 19 4.95 -16.77 -17.58
N GLY A 20 3.73 -17.10 -17.14
CA GLY A 20 2.60 -16.19 -17.21
C GLY A 20 1.68 -16.27 -15.99
N TRP A 21 0.86 -15.24 -15.80
CA TRP A 21 -0.17 -15.21 -14.76
C TRP A 21 -1.49 -14.73 -15.35
N PHE A 22 -2.57 -15.39 -14.93
CA PHE A 22 -3.94 -15.06 -15.29
C PHE A 22 -4.68 -14.64 -14.04
N ASP A 23 -5.46 -13.57 -14.14
CA ASP A 23 -6.35 -13.13 -13.07
C ASP A 23 -7.32 -14.27 -12.69
N PRO A 24 -7.26 -14.80 -11.45
CA PRO A 24 -8.13 -15.89 -11.01
C PRO A 24 -9.58 -15.43 -10.84
N ALA A 25 -9.84 -14.12 -10.75
CA ALA A 25 -11.19 -13.61 -10.67
C ALA A 25 -12.01 -13.99 -11.92
N PRO A 26 -13.27 -14.41 -11.76
CA PRO A 26 -14.16 -14.65 -12.89
C PRO A 26 -14.50 -13.31 -13.57
N ARG A 27 -13.86 -13.03 -14.71
CA ARG A 27 -14.15 -11.88 -15.58
C ARG A 27 -14.71 -12.36 -16.93
N LYS A 28 -15.65 -11.60 -17.50
CA LYS A 28 -16.00 -11.74 -18.93
C LYS A 28 -14.76 -11.35 -19.76
N LYS A 29 -14.41 -12.18 -20.75
CA LYS A 29 -13.18 -12.06 -21.56
C LYS A 29 -13.06 -10.69 -22.27
N PRO A 30 -11.84 -10.20 -22.56
CA PRO A 30 -10.54 -10.87 -22.41
C PRO A 30 -9.92 -10.70 -21.01
N ARG A 31 -9.24 -11.74 -20.53
CA ARG A 31 -8.47 -11.67 -19.28
C ARG A 31 -7.13 -10.98 -19.54
N PRO A 32 -6.73 -9.96 -18.77
CA PRO A 32 -5.37 -9.45 -18.86
C PRO A 32 -4.40 -10.57 -18.45
N SER A 33 -3.41 -10.85 -19.28
CA SER A 33 -2.32 -11.79 -19.00
C SER A 33 -1.00 -11.05 -18.91
N VAL A 34 -0.21 -11.34 -17.89
CA VAL A 34 1.14 -10.80 -17.71
C VAL A 34 2.18 -11.90 -17.86
N SER A 35 3.37 -11.57 -18.37
CA SER A 35 4.48 -12.50 -18.64
C SER A 35 5.67 -12.24 -17.71
N PHE A 36 6.51 -13.27 -17.51
CA PHE A 36 7.69 -13.21 -16.62
C PHE A 36 8.90 -13.93 -17.21
N CYS A 37 10.10 -13.54 -16.75
CA CYS A 37 11.36 -14.17 -17.13
C CYS A 37 11.72 -15.41 -16.30
N CYS A 38 11.09 -15.63 -15.13
CA CYS A 38 11.36 -16.77 -14.24
C CYS A 38 10.24 -16.98 -13.20
N ILE A 39 10.26 -18.16 -12.56
CA ILE A 39 9.34 -18.53 -11.46
C ILE A 39 9.41 -17.58 -10.26
N ALA A 40 10.58 -16.99 -9.98
CA ALA A 40 10.73 -16.02 -8.89
C ALA A 40 9.95 -14.72 -9.17
N CYS A 41 10.03 -14.19 -10.38
CA CYS A 41 9.27 -13.00 -10.79
C CYS A 41 7.75 -13.30 -10.81
N GLN A 42 7.36 -14.49 -11.30
CA GLN A 42 5.96 -14.92 -11.26
C GLN A 42 5.43 -15.04 -9.81
N GLY A 43 6.22 -15.62 -8.91
CA GLY A 43 5.88 -15.79 -7.50
C GLY A 43 5.75 -14.46 -6.76
N PHE A 44 6.68 -13.52 -7.02
CA PHE A 44 6.59 -12.15 -6.51
C PHE A 44 5.30 -11.47 -6.96
N TRP A 45 4.99 -11.52 -8.27
CA TRP A 45 3.77 -10.92 -8.81
C TRP A 45 2.50 -11.58 -8.28
N SER A 46 2.48 -12.90 -8.14
CA SER A 46 1.31 -13.63 -7.63
C SER A 46 0.98 -13.24 -6.18
N ARG A 47 2.01 -13.00 -5.35
CA ARG A 47 1.84 -12.48 -3.99
C ARG A 47 1.31 -11.04 -4.00
N LEU A 48 1.81 -10.20 -4.90
CA LEU A 48 1.35 -8.82 -5.06
C LEU A 48 -0.10 -8.75 -5.57
N ALA A 49 -0.43 -9.55 -6.59
CA ALA A 49 -1.77 -9.63 -7.16
C ALA A 49 -2.79 -10.22 -6.19
N GLY A 50 -2.37 -11.14 -5.32
CA GLY A 50 -3.19 -11.63 -4.20
C GLY A 50 -3.49 -10.58 -3.13
N ARG A 51 -2.83 -9.41 -3.17
CA ARG A 51 -3.02 -8.31 -2.20
C ARG A 51 -3.96 -7.20 -2.70
N SER A 52 -4.60 -7.33 -3.87
CA SER A 52 -5.46 -6.25 -4.39
C SER A 52 -6.96 -6.51 -4.21
N SER A 53 -7.60 -5.64 -3.40
CA SER A 53 -9.01 -5.21 -3.41
C SER A 53 -10.04 -5.80 -2.43
N ALA A 54 -9.75 -5.88 -1.13
CA ALA A 54 -10.83 -5.86 -0.12
C ALA A 54 -10.50 -5.21 1.23
N MET A 55 -9.23 -5.14 1.64
CA MET A 55 -8.82 -4.42 2.85
C MET A 55 -7.33 -4.14 2.74
N VAL A 56 -6.86 -2.96 3.15
CA VAL A 56 -5.42 -2.76 3.31
C VAL A 56 -5.00 -3.71 4.43
N ASP A 57 -4.22 -4.74 4.10
CA ASP A 57 -3.62 -5.65 5.08
C ASP A 57 -2.52 -4.89 5.84
N LEU A 58 -2.95 -4.03 6.76
CA LEU A 58 -2.06 -3.27 7.62
C LEU A 58 -1.27 -4.24 8.49
N THR A 59 0.05 -4.09 8.46
CA THR A 59 0.96 -4.70 9.43
C THR A 59 0.61 -4.26 10.85
N GLU A 60 1.07 -5.01 11.86
CA GLU A 60 0.81 -4.64 13.26
C GLU A 60 1.46 -3.29 13.61
N GLN A 61 2.62 -2.98 13.01
CA GLN A 61 3.29 -1.69 13.11
C GLN A 61 2.41 -0.57 12.53
N GLU A 62 1.85 -0.76 11.33
CA GLU A 62 0.98 0.23 10.70
C GLU A 62 -0.33 0.43 11.49
N LYS A 63 -0.91 -0.63 12.06
CA LYS A 63 -2.07 -0.50 12.97
C LYS A 63 -1.72 0.28 14.23
N ALA A 64 -0.54 0.05 14.80
CA ALA A 64 -0.05 0.80 15.96
C ALA A 64 0.18 2.27 15.61
N ALA A 65 0.79 2.55 14.46
CA ALA A 65 1.02 3.89 13.95
C ALA A 65 -0.31 4.63 13.68
N MET A 66 -1.32 3.97 13.12
CA MET A 66 -2.65 4.55 12.95
C MET A 66 -3.29 4.94 14.28
N ARG A 67 -3.21 4.08 15.31
CA ARG A 67 -3.72 4.41 16.65
C ARG A 67 -2.97 5.59 17.28
N ALA A 68 -1.67 5.70 17.05
CA ALA A 68 -0.88 6.84 17.52
C ALA A 68 -1.28 8.15 16.80
N ALA A 69 -1.49 8.09 15.47
CA ALA A 69 -1.91 9.23 14.66
C ALA A 69 -3.29 9.76 15.05
N MET A 70 -4.21 8.88 15.48
CA MET A 70 -5.57 9.26 15.89
C MET A 70 -5.59 10.35 16.97
N ARG A 71 -4.61 10.37 17.88
CA ARG A 71 -4.54 11.40 18.93
C ARG A 71 -4.43 12.80 18.33
N ARG A 72 -3.54 12.98 17.36
CA ARG A 72 -3.31 14.29 16.73
C ARG A 72 -4.52 14.73 15.92
N VAL A 73 -5.15 13.78 15.20
CA VAL A 73 -6.40 14.03 14.50
C VAL A 73 -7.51 14.47 15.47
N ALA A 74 -7.59 13.84 16.64
CA ALA A 74 -8.57 14.22 17.66
C ALA A 74 -8.32 15.62 18.24
N GLU A 75 -7.05 16.00 18.44
CA GLU A 75 -6.64 17.35 18.86
C GLU A 75 -7.05 18.38 17.80
N THR A 76 -6.75 18.14 16.52
CA THR A 76 -7.18 19.02 15.41
C THR A 76 -8.70 19.10 15.27
N MET A 77 -9.42 17.98 15.43
CA MET A 77 -10.89 17.99 15.43
C MET A 77 -11.49 18.73 16.63
N ALA A 78 -10.79 18.78 17.77
CA ALA A 78 -11.22 19.59 18.91
C ALA A 78 -11.13 21.09 18.62
N GLU A 79 -10.11 21.52 17.88
CA GLU A 79 -9.96 22.92 17.41
C GLU A 79 -11.00 23.30 16.36
N ILE A 80 -11.30 22.39 15.43
CA ILE A 80 -12.35 22.55 14.41
C ILE A 80 -13.75 22.50 15.03
N GLY A 81 -13.92 21.75 16.11
CA GLY A 81 -15.17 21.50 16.80
C GLY A 81 -15.85 20.20 16.34
N TRP A 82 -16.06 19.29 17.29
CA TRP A 82 -16.70 17.99 17.05
C TRP A 82 -18.15 18.05 16.59
N GLY A 83 -18.83 19.19 16.78
CA GLY A 83 -20.20 19.41 16.33
C GLY A 83 -20.31 19.77 14.84
N THR A 84 -19.20 20.14 14.19
CA THR A 84 -19.17 20.50 12.78
C THR A 84 -19.36 19.26 11.92
N ARG A 85 -20.31 19.29 10.98
CA ARG A 85 -20.50 18.15 10.07
C ARG A 85 -19.30 18.06 9.14
N PHE A 86 -18.87 16.85 8.81
CA PHE A 86 -17.71 16.66 7.93
C PHE A 86 -17.86 17.35 6.57
N GLN A 87 -19.09 17.41 6.03
CA GLN A 87 -19.40 18.11 4.77
C GLN A 87 -19.35 19.65 4.85
N GLU A 88 -19.32 20.20 6.07
CA GLU A 88 -19.26 21.65 6.34
C GLU A 88 -17.82 22.11 6.58
N LEU A 89 -16.86 21.19 6.61
CA LEU A 89 -15.45 21.52 6.72
C LEU A 89 -14.99 22.28 5.48
N SER A 90 -14.24 23.35 5.69
CA SER A 90 -13.57 24.05 4.60
C SER A 90 -12.46 23.17 4.02
N GLU A 91 -12.08 23.45 2.77
CA GLU A 91 -10.97 22.76 2.11
C GLU A 91 -9.69 22.83 2.96
N ALA A 92 -9.39 23.99 3.54
CA ALA A 92 -8.23 24.17 4.43
C ALA A 92 -8.29 23.24 5.65
N GLN A 93 -9.46 23.10 6.29
CA GLN A 93 -9.64 22.22 7.45
C GLN A 93 -9.44 20.75 7.09
N VAL A 94 -9.97 20.32 5.94
CA VAL A 94 -9.78 18.94 5.45
C VAL A 94 -8.31 18.67 5.14
N LEU A 95 -7.63 19.59 4.47
CA LEU A 95 -6.19 19.47 4.18
C LEU A 95 -5.38 19.37 5.47
N THR A 96 -5.65 20.22 6.47
CA THR A 96 -5.00 20.14 7.78
C THR A 96 -5.23 18.79 8.46
N LEU A 97 -6.45 18.25 8.44
CA LEU A 97 -6.73 16.91 9.00
C LEU A 97 -5.93 15.81 8.31
N ILE A 98 -5.80 15.86 6.98
CA ILE A 98 -5.03 14.89 6.20
C ILE A 98 -3.53 15.00 6.55
N GLU A 99 -2.99 16.21 6.59
CA GLU A 99 -1.58 16.46 6.92
C GLU A 99 -1.25 15.96 8.33
N VAL A 100 -2.10 16.25 9.31
CA VAL A 100 -1.93 15.79 10.69
C VAL A 100 -2.01 14.26 10.78
N ALA A 101 -2.96 13.64 10.07
CA ALA A 101 -3.10 12.19 10.05
C ALA A 101 -1.88 11.49 9.43
N VAL A 102 -1.44 11.94 8.25
CA VAL A 102 -0.30 11.38 7.53
C VAL A 102 1.01 11.64 8.30
N GLY A 103 1.21 12.86 8.79
CA GLY A 103 2.39 13.23 9.56
C GLY A 103 2.50 12.44 10.87
N GLY A 104 1.40 12.33 11.62
CA GLY A 104 1.35 11.53 12.84
C GLY A 104 1.63 10.04 12.60
N PHE A 105 1.11 9.49 11.50
CA PHE A 105 1.39 8.11 11.10
C PHE A 105 2.87 7.91 10.75
N GLN A 106 3.45 8.78 9.92
CA GLN A 106 4.85 8.70 9.51
C GLN A 106 5.80 8.83 10.70
N GLU A 107 5.51 9.75 11.63
CA GLU A 107 6.31 9.92 12.85
C GLU A 107 6.27 8.67 13.73
N ALA A 108 5.09 8.08 13.91
CA ALA A 108 4.94 6.83 14.67
C ALA A 108 5.69 5.66 13.99
N MET A 109 5.61 5.53 12.67
CA MET A 109 6.37 4.51 11.92
C MET A 109 7.88 4.69 12.09
N GLN A 110 8.39 5.93 12.05
CA GLN A 110 9.80 6.21 12.30
C GLN A 110 10.22 5.87 13.72
N ALA A 111 9.37 6.16 14.70
CA ALA A 111 9.63 5.82 16.10
C ALA A 111 9.71 4.31 16.32
N ILE A 112 8.76 3.55 15.75
CA ILE A 112 8.75 2.08 15.79
C ILE A 112 10.02 1.52 15.14
N ALA A 113 10.37 1.99 13.94
CA ALA A 113 11.58 1.54 13.24
C ALA A 113 12.86 1.78 14.06
N ARG A 114 12.97 2.93 14.74
CA ARG A 114 14.10 3.23 15.64
C ARG A 114 14.15 2.30 16.85
N GLN A 115 13.00 1.92 17.40
CA GLN A 115 12.91 0.98 18.52
C GLN A 115 13.33 -0.43 18.11
N ASP A 116 12.87 -0.89 16.94
CA ASP A 116 13.25 -2.19 16.39
C ASP A 116 14.78 -2.27 16.17
N MET A 117 15.38 -1.22 15.59
CA MET A 117 16.84 -1.13 15.41
C MET A 117 17.62 -1.09 16.74
N ALA A 118 17.05 -0.49 17.79
CA ALA A 118 17.67 -0.46 19.12
C ALA A 118 17.53 -1.80 19.87
N ALA A 119 16.55 -2.64 19.50
CA ALA A 119 16.38 -3.99 20.03
C ALA A 119 17.32 -5.00 19.36
N GLU A 120 17.66 -4.79 18.08
CA GLU A 120 18.61 -5.59 17.29
C GLU A 120 20.08 -5.15 17.48
N VAL A 121 20.55 -4.84 18.70
CA VAL A 121 22.00 -4.66 18.92
C VAL A 121 22.67 -6.03 19.00
N PRO A 122 23.47 -6.47 18.01
CA PRO A 122 24.22 -7.71 18.09
C PRO A 122 25.48 -7.48 18.90
N PHE A 123 25.76 -8.39 19.84
CA PHE A 123 27.09 -8.54 20.46
C PHE A 123 28.04 -9.28 19.52
#